data_AF-A0AAD7D9C5-F1
#
_entry.id   AF-A0AAD7D9C5-F1
#
_cell.length_a   1.000
_cell.length_b   1.000
_cell.length_c   1.000
_cell.angle_alpha   90.00
_cell.angle_beta   90.00
_cell.angle_gamma   90.00
#
_symmetry.space_group_name_H-M   'P 1'
#
loop_
_entity.id
_entity.type
_entity.pdbx_description
1 polymer ?
#
loop_
_entity_poly.entity_id
_entity_poly.type
_entity_poly.pdbx_seq_one_letter_code
_entity_poly.pdbx_strand_id
1 'polypeptide(L)'
;FSAVLPALVMAASAAGQAVVQFSTTEGCVSFSQTFEGSCNFCSDPPGNFGSVLFSGISSANRVTVHNEDGCTSASQVGQGFGDACWNQGATSLRSAWVACPGDAAR
;
A
#
# COMPACT_ATOMS: atom_id res chain seq x y z
N PHE A 1 8.74 17.28 -50.01
CA PHE A 1 7.74 17.54 -48.96
C PHE A 1 8.07 16.67 -47.75
N SER A 2 8.61 17.27 -46.70
CA SER A 2 8.97 16.58 -45.45
C SER A 2 7.71 16.31 -44.63
N ALA A 3 7.45 15.05 -44.28
CA ALA A 3 6.43 14.67 -43.32
C ALA A 3 7.12 14.34 -41.99
N VAL A 4 6.96 15.20 -41.00
CA VAL A 4 7.41 14.98 -39.63
C VAL A 4 6.29 14.24 -38.90
N LEU A 5 6.48 12.94 -38.62
CA LEU A 5 5.56 12.19 -37.77
C LEU A 5 5.75 12.63 -36.30
N PRO A 6 4.67 12.93 -35.55
CA PRO A 6 4.78 13.11 -34.12
C PRO A 6 5.00 11.75 -33.45
N ALA A 7 6.14 11.60 -32.76
CA ALA A 7 6.41 10.48 -31.88
C ALA A 7 5.48 10.59 -30.66
N LEU A 8 4.50 9.71 -30.58
CA LEU A 8 3.66 9.52 -29.39
C LEU A 8 4.55 8.90 -28.30
N VAL A 9 5.05 9.70 -27.37
CA VAL A 9 5.72 9.21 -26.17
C VAL A 9 4.65 8.58 -25.29
N MET A 10 4.48 7.27 -25.40
CA MET A 10 3.76 6.51 -24.39
C MET A 10 4.58 6.61 -23.11
N ALA A 11 4.14 7.46 -22.18
CA ALA A 11 4.58 7.38 -20.80
C ALA A 11 4.06 6.05 -20.27
N ALA A 12 4.90 5.01 -20.36
CA ALA A 12 4.70 3.81 -19.58
C ALA A 12 4.78 4.24 -18.12
N SER A 13 3.62 4.35 -17.46
CA SER A 13 3.60 4.34 -16.00
C SER A 13 4.26 3.04 -15.59
N ALA A 14 5.47 3.13 -15.06
CA ALA A 14 6.03 2.05 -14.28
C ALA A 14 5.03 1.82 -13.15
N ALA A 15 4.19 0.80 -13.29
CA ALA A 15 3.44 0.26 -12.17
C ALA A 15 4.51 -0.35 -11.26
N GLY A 16 5.13 0.50 -10.43
CA GLY A 16 5.95 0.06 -9.32
C GLY A 16 5.11 -0.92 -8.53
N GLN A 17 5.61 -2.13 -8.35
CA GLN A 17 4.94 -3.10 -7.51
C GLN A 17 4.91 -2.52 -6.10
N ALA A 18 3.71 -2.38 -5.55
CA ALA A 18 3.53 -1.92 -4.20
C ALA A 18 4.06 -3.00 -3.25
N VAL A 19 4.91 -2.58 -2.32
CA VAL A 19 5.50 -3.46 -1.31
C VAL A 19 4.90 -3.09 0.04
N VAL A 20 4.34 -4.09 0.73
CA VAL A 20 3.74 -3.97 2.06
C VAL A 20 4.49 -4.89 3.00
N GLN A 21 5.08 -4.34 4.05
CA GLN A 21 5.90 -5.09 5.01
C GLN A 21 5.35 -4.93 6.43
N PHE A 22 5.26 -6.05 7.14
CA PHE A 22 4.69 -6.11 8.49
C PHE A 22 5.77 -6.37 9.53
N SER A 23 5.74 -5.59 10.61
CA SER A 23 6.64 -5.67 11.76
C SER A 23 5.84 -5.96 13.02
N THR A 24 6.34 -6.85 13.88
CA THR A 24 5.74 -7.10 15.20
C THR A 24 6.07 -5.98 16.20
N THR A 25 7.06 -5.15 15.91
CA THR A 25 7.41 -3.95 16.69
C THR A 25 6.99 -2.68 15.94
N GLU A 26 6.79 -1.59 16.67
CA GLU A 26 6.57 -0.27 16.06
C GLU A 26 7.84 0.27 15.37
N GLY A 27 7.66 1.25 14.48
CA GLY A 27 8.73 2.03 13.88
C GLY A 27 9.27 1.52 12.55
N CYS A 28 8.69 0.46 11.98
CA CYS A 28 9.13 -0.11 10.69
C CYS A 28 10.65 -0.37 10.61
N VAL A 29 11.22 -0.92 11.67
CA VAL A 29 12.67 -1.17 11.79
C VAL A 29 13.08 -2.58 11.40
N SER A 30 12.19 -3.56 11.51
CA SER A 30 12.43 -4.97 11.21
C SER A 30 11.16 -5.62 10.69
N PHE A 31 11.23 -6.35 9.59
CA PHE A 31 10.05 -6.92 8.95
C PHE A 31 10.02 -8.44 9.08
N SER A 32 8.85 -8.95 9.45
CA SER A 32 8.59 -10.38 9.61
C SER A 32 7.90 -10.98 8.39
N GLN A 33 7.13 -10.17 7.65
CA GLN A 33 6.40 -10.58 6.47
C GLN A 33 6.43 -9.47 5.43
N THR A 34 6.59 -9.83 4.16
CA THR A 34 6.67 -8.91 3.03
C THR A 34 5.76 -9.42 1.93
N PHE A 35 4.96 -8.51 1.38
CA PHE A 35 4.02 -8.78 0.30
C PHE A 35 4.26 -7.79 -0.82
N GLU A 36 4.27 -8.29 -2.04
CA GLU A 36 4.41 -7.48 -3.25
C GLU A 36 3.17 -7.69 -4.10
N GLY A 37 2.62 -6.59 -4.62
CA GLY A 37 1.38 -6.65 -5.38
C GLY A 37 1.20 -5.46 -6.30
N SER A 38 0.29 -5.63 -7.27
CA SER A 38 -0.29 -4.49 -7.97
C SER A 38 -1.30 -3.80 -7.06
N CYS A 39 -1.71 -2.59 -7.40
CA CYS A 39 -2.75 -1.88 -6.64
C CYS A 39 -4.10 -2.63 -6.60
N ASN A 40 -4.98 -2.24 -5.68
CA ASN A 40 -6.21 -2.92 -5.28
C ASN A 40 -6.01 -4.29 -4.62
N PHE A 41 -4.89 -4.49 -3.93
CA PHE A 41 -4.60 -5.71 -3.18
C PHE A 41 -4.67 -5.50 -1.66
N CYS A 42 -5.11 -6.55 -0.95
CA CYS A 42 -5.12 -6.62 0.50
C CYS A 42 -4.02 -7.60 0.93
N SER A 43 -3.11 -7.14 1.79
CA SER A 43 -2.17 -7.99 2.52
C SER A 43 -2.79 -8.36 3.86
N ASP A 44 -2.99 -9.66 4.06
CA ASP A 44 -3.66 -10.22 5.23
C ASP A 44 -2.85 -11.36 5.87
N PRO A 45 -1.66 -11.07 6.41
CA PRO A 45 -0.87 -12.08 7.11
C PRO A 45 -1.53 -12.51 8.43
N PRO A 46 -1.47 -13.80 8.81
CA PRO A 46 -1.87 -14.21 10.14
C PRO A 46 -0.93 -13.58 11.19
N GLY A 47 -1.50 -12.93 12.21
CA GLY A 47 -0.72 -12.37 13.31
C GLY A 47 -1.28 -11.06 13.85
N ASN A 48 -0.47 -10.39 14.68
CA ASN A 48 -0.70 -9.05 15.19
C ASN A 48 0.59 -8.25 14.99
N PHE A 49 0.48 -7.04 14.45
CA PHE A 49 1.63 -6.26 14.02
C PHE A 49 1.65 -4.88 14.67
N GLY A 50 2.86 -4.48 15.07
CA GLY A 50 3.16 -3.18 15.64
C GLY A 50 3.33 -2.08 14.59
N SER A 51 3.73 -2.42 13.37
CA SER A 51 3.73 -1.45 12.27
C SER A 51 3.65 -2.09 10.89
N VAL A 52 3.19 -1.31 9.91
CA VAL A 52 3.16 -1.66 8.49
C VAL A 52 3.89 -0.59 7.68
N LEU A 53 4.85 -1.02 6.85
CA LEU A 53 5.53 -0.16 5.88
C LEU A 53 4.93 -0.37 4.50
N PHE A 54 4.51 0.72 3.88
CA PHE A 54 4.19 0.81 2.46
C PHE A 54 5.37 1.45 1.73
N SER A 55 5.83 0.82 0.65
CA SER A 55 6.94 1.32 -0.17
C SER A 55 6.78 0.97 -1.64
N GLY A 56 7.38 1.75 -2.54
CA GLY A 56 7.30 1.51 -3.98
C GLY A 56 5.95 1.94 -4.58
N ILE A 57 5.22 2.82 -3.89
CA ILE A 57 3.88 3.27 -4.25
C ILE A 57 3.91 4.77 -4.55
N SER A 58 3.20 5.19 -5.60
CA SER A 58 3.05 6.62 -5.91
C SER A 58 2.23 7.34 -4.84
N SER A 59 2.51 8.63 -4.63
CA SER A 59 1.73 9.52 -3.74
C SER A 59 0.27 9.70 -4.17
N ALA A 60 -0.12 9.24 -5.35
CA ALA A 60 -1.51 9.21 -5.81
C ALA A 60 -2.30 7.99 -5.31
N ASN A 61 -1.62 6.96 -4.81
CA ASN A 61 -2.26 5.75 -4.29
C ASN A 61 -2.63 5.97 -2.82
N ARG A 62 -3.89 5.73 -2.47
CA ARG A 62 -4.29 5.66 -1.06
C ARG A 62 -3.85 4.33 -0.47
N VAL A 63 -3.40 4.35 0.77
CA VAL A 63 -3.12 3.15 1.57
C VAL A 63 -4.01 3.17 2.81
N THR A 64 -4.47 2.01 3.25
CA THR A 64 -5.25 1.86 4.48
C THR A 64 -4.68 0.74 5.34
N VAL A 65 -4.79 0.91 6.66
CA VAL A 65 -4.38 -0.09 7.65
C VAL A 65 -5.58 -0.48 8.50
N HIS A 66 -5.62 -1.76 8.90
CA HIS A 66 -6.79 -2.35 9.52
C HIS A 66 -6.40 -3.15 10.77
N ASN A 67 -7.29 -3.19 11.75
CA ASN A 67 -7.14 -3.95 13.00
C ASN A 67 -7.80 -5.33 13.00
N GLU A 68 -8.40 -5.72 11.87
CA GLU A 68 -8.95 -7.06 11.63
C GLU A 68 -8.54 -7.55 10.25
N ASP A 69 -8.76 -8.83 10.02
CA ASP A 69 -8.39 -9.51 8.80
C ASP A 69 -9.31 -9.08 7.62
N GLY A 70 -8.82 -9.21 6.38
CA GLY A 70 -9.61 -9.05 5.15
C GLY A 70 -9.79 -7.62 4.63
N CYS A 71 -9.14 -6.62 5.24
CA CYS A 71 -9.16 -5.21 4.80
C CYS A 71 -10.58 -4.64 4.58
N THR A 72 -11.50 -4.92 5.50
CA THR A 72 -12.87 -4.38 5.41
C THR A 72 -12.92 -2.93 5.85
N SER A 73 -13.90 -2.16 5.36
CA SER A 73 -14.07 -0.76 5.78
C SER A 73 -14.37 -0.64 7.28
N ALA A 74 -15.00 -1.66 7.88
CA ALA A 74 -15.32 -1.67 9.32
C ALA A 74 -14.07 -1.82 10.20
N SER A 75 -13.02 -2.47 9.69
CA SER A 75 -11.76 -2.68 10.41
C SER A 75 -10.72 -1.61 10.12
N GLN A 76 -11.03 -0.61 9.29
CA GLN A 76 -10.09 0.44 8.96
C GLN A 76 -9.79 1.32 10.18
N VAL A 77 -8.51 1.40 10.55
CA VAL A 77 -8.03 2.23 11.68
C VAL A 77 -7.11 3.37 11.25
N GLY A 78 -6.67 3.38 9.99
CA GLY A 78 -5.82 4.44 9.46
C GLY A 78 -5.85 4.50 7.93
N GLN A 79 -5.53 5.67 7.38
CA GLN A 79 -5.37 5.88 5.95
C GLN A 79 -4.37 6.98 5.63
N GLY A 80 -3.69 6.85 4.50
CA GLY A 80 -2.79 7.86 3.96
C GLY A 80 -2.56 7.68 2.47
N PHE A 81 -1.49 8.28 1.97
CA PHE A 81 -1.15 8.24 0.55
C PHE A 81 0.34 7.99 0.35
N GLY A 82 0.65 7.19 -0.68
CA GLY A 82 2.02 6.83 -1.04
C GLY A 82 2.75 6.01 0.02
N ASP A 83 4.08 6.09 -0.04
CA ASP A 83 4.98 5.40 0.87
C ASP A 83 4.84 5.96 2.30
N ALA A 84 4.65 5.06 3.27
CA ALA A 84 4.41 5.44 4.66
C ALA A 84 4.71 4.29 5.62
N CYS A 85 5.23 4.63 6.80
CA CYS A 85 5.25 3.73 7.95
C CYS A 85 4.06 4.04 8.87
N TRP A 86 3.23 3.03 9.12
CA TRP A 86 2.08 3.12 10.01
C TRP A 86 2.34 2.32 11.27
N ASN A 87 2.33 2.98 12.42
CA ASN A 87 2.39 2.30 13.71
C ASN A 87 0.98 1.92 14.18
N GLN A 88 0.90 0.84 14.95
CA GLN A 88 -0.31 0.48 15.65
C GLN A 88 -0.73 1.59 16.62
N GLY A 89 -2.03 1.73 16.84
CA GLY A 89 -2.57 2.61 17.88
C GLY A 89 -2.86 1.82 19.14
N ALA A 90 -4.07 2.01 19.69
CA ALA A 90 -4.57 1.20 20.80
C ALA A 90 -4.83 -0.27 20.44
N THR A 91 -4.88 -0.61 19.15
CA THR A 91 -5.10 -1.96 18.62
C THR A 91 -4.01 -2.31 17.63
N SER A 92 -3.58 -3.58 17.63
CA SER A 92 -2.63 -4.10 16.65
C SER A 92 -3.17 -4.04 15.23
N LEU A 93 -2.25 -3.89 14.27
CA LEU A 93 -2.55 -3.99 12.85
C LEU A 93 -2.59 -5.45 12.44
N ARG A 94 -3.49 -5.80 11.51
CA ARG A 94 -3.69 -7.18 11.03
C ARG A 94 -3.67 -7.28 9.52
N SER A 95 -4.23 -6.28 8.84
CA SER A 95 -4.20 -6.23 7.39
C SER A 95 -3.95 -4.82 6.86
N ALA A 96 -3.55 -4.74 5.59
CA ALA A 96 -3.22 -3.51 4.92
C ALA A 96 -3.65 -3.56 3.46
N TRP A 97 -4.17 -2.44 2.94
CA TRP A 97 -4.66 -2.36 1.57
C TRP A 97 -4.02 -1.19 0.82
N VAL A 98 -3.75 -1.42 -0.46
CA VAL A 98 -3.20 -0.43 -1.38
C VAL A 98 -4.20 -0.20 -2.51
N ALA A 99 -4.69 1.03 -2.65
CA ALA A 99 -5.58 1.45 -3.72
C ALA A 99 -4.83 1.65 -5.05
N CYS A 100 -5.53 1.52 -6.17
CA CYS A 100 -5.04 2.15 -7.41
C CYS A 100 -5.24 3.67 -7.35
N PRO A 101 -4.47 4.44 -8.14
CA PRO A 101 -4.63 5.89 -8.19
C PRO A 101 -6.06 6.27 -8.56
N GLY A 102 -6.70 7.12 -7.75
CA GLY A 102 -8.06 7.63 -7.99
C GLY A 102 -9.20 6.74 -7.49
N ASP A 103 -8.94 5.51 -7.01
CA ASP A 103 -9.98 4.68 -6.41
C ASP A 103 -10.37 5.19 -5.02
N ALA A 104 -11.65 5.03 -4.63
CA ALA A 104 -12.15 5.26 -3.27
C ALA A 104 -11.91 4.03 -2.36
N ALA A 105 -11.97 4.21 -1.03
CA ALA A 105 -11.58 3.18 -0.06
C ALA A 105 -12.44 1.92 -0.20
N ARG A 106 -11.86 0.76 0.15
CA ARG A 106 -12.52 -0.54 0.07
C ARG A 106 -13.39 -0.82 1.31
#